data_AF-A0A2C9VDW6-F1
#
_entry.id   AF-A0A2C9VDW6-F1
#
_cell.length_a   1.000
_cell.length_b   1.000
_cell.length_c   1.000
_cell.angle_alpha   90.00
_cell.angle_beta   90.00
_cell.angle_gamma   90.00
#
_symmetry.space_group_name_H-M   'P 1'
#
loop_
_entity.id
_entity.type
_entity.pdbx_description
1 polymer ?
#
loop_
_entity_poly.entity_id
_entity_poly.type
_entity_poly.pdbx_seq_one_letter_code
_entity_poly.pdbx_strand_id
1 'polypeptide(L)'
;MEGNGAGEENVDGAEGAGSSEMGSLGRCLSSFVDEGSLESHRYYLSRRTVLEMLRDRGYSVPSAEIDQSLQEFRAIHGQNPDIDRLKFSAAHNLYPSRKILVIFCGPGVVKVSSIRHVAAQIVNRESLAGLILILQNQITNQALKSVDLFSFKVEIFQLPRLLKGDAIVRYYGLEKGQVVKVTYCEDITESHVTYRCVW
;
A
#
# COMPACT_ATOMS: atom_id res chain seq x y z
N MET A 1 60.52 51.14 -26.93
CA MET A 1 59.59 51.71 -25.93
C MET A 1 58.21 51.42 -26.47
N GLU A 2 57.70 50.22 -26.17
CA GLU A 2 56.72 49.99 -25.08
C GLU A 2 55.34 50.54 -25.50
N GLY A 3 54.25 49.76 -25.53
CA GLY A 3 54.06 48.45 -24.95
C GLY A 3 52.77 47.76 -25.40
N ASN A 4 52.62 46.57 -24.84
CA ASN A 4 51.52 45.62 -24.97
C ASN A 4 50.13 46.20 -24.66
N GLY A 5 49.11 45.60 -25.26
CA GLY A 5 47.73 45.65 -24.80
C GLY A 5 46.88 44.64 -25.56
N ALA A 6 46.89 43.39 -25.10
CA ALA A 6 46.09 42.30 -25.61
C ALA A 6 44.60 42.48 -25.26
N GLY A 7 43.73 42.04 -26.17
CA GLY A 7 42.29 41.95 -25.99
C GLY A 7 41.65 41.36 -27.25
N GLU A 8 41.73 40.04 -27.39
CA GLU A 8 40.76 39.24 -28.16
C GLU A 8 39.37 39.46 -27.50
N GLU A 9 38.26 39.59 -28.22
CA GLU A 9 37.54 38.50 -28.85
C GLU A 9 36.70 38.98 -30.06
N ASN A 10 36.96 38.31 -31.19
CA ASN A 10 36.11 38.04 -32.38
C ASN A 10 34.75 37.39 -31.97
N VAL A 11 33.64 37.31 -32.72
CA VAL A 11 33.30 37.48 -34.15
C VAL A 11 31.78 37.33 -34.29
N ASP A 12 31.22 37.97 -35.32
CA ASP A 12 30.02 37.69 -36.15
C ASP A 12 28.86 36.85 -35.56
N GLY A 13 27.59 37.27 -35.65
CA GLY A 13 26.90 37.67 -36.87
C GLY A 13 26.20 36.46 -37.49
N ALA A 14 24.86 36.42 -37.47
CA ALA A 14 24.01 35.81 -38.51
C ALA A 14 22.53 35.80 -38.11
N GLU A 15 21.71 36.00 -39.15
CA GLU A 15 20.26 36.03 -39.23
C GLU A 15 19.60 34.68 -38.89
N GLY A 16 18.31 34.71 -38.54
CA GLY A 16 17.51 33.49 -38.35
C GLY A 16 16.02 33.76 -38.46
N ALA A 17 15.46 33.38 -39.61
CA ALA A 17 14.06 33.46 -40.00
C ALA A 17 13.13 32.60 -39.11
N GLY A 18 11.83 32.90 -39.22
CA GLY A 18 10.78 32.35 -38.36
C GLY A 18 10.51 30.85 -38.48
N SER A 19 9.76 30.36 -37.51
CA SER A 19 8.88 29.21 -37.69
C SER A 19 7.62 29.38 -36.85
N SER A 20 6.51 29.02 -37.49
CA SER A 20 5.13 29.14 -37.06
C SER A 20 4.84 28.29 -35.83
N GLU A 21 3.86 28.76 -35.06
CA GLU A 21 2.83 27.98 -34.39
C GLU A 21 3.22 26.63 -33.76
N MET A 22 3.28 26.64 -32.43
CA MET A 22 2.71 25.52 -31.69
C MET A 22 1.80 26.09 -30.61
N GLY A 23 0.50 25.88 -30.81
CA GLY A 23 -0.55 26.40 -29.96
C GLY A 23 -0.26 26.17 -28.48
N SER A 24 -0.61 27.18 -27.70
CA SER A 24 -0.73 27.16 -26.25
C SER A 24 -1.76 26.09 -25.83
N LEU A 25 -1.35 24.83 -25.86
CA LEU A 25 -2.01 23.79 -25.07
C LEU A 25 -1.54 24.03 -23.64
N GLY A 26 -2.43 24.69 -22.90
CA GLY A 26 -2.28 24.99 -21.48
C GLY A 26 -1.65 23.81 -20.75
N ARG A 27 -0.47 24.06 -20.20
CA ARG A 27 0.25 23.18 -19.30
C ARG A 27 -0.54 23.12 -17.98
N CYS A 28 -1.67 22.43 -17.96
CA CYS A 28 -2.54 22.32 -16.78
C CYS A 28 -2.93 20.87 -16.51
N LEU A 29 -1.96 19.96 -16.59
CA LEU A 29 -1.99 18.69 -15.89
C LEU A 29 -0.56 18.40 -15.41
N SER A 30 -0.07 19.20 -14.46
CA SER A 30 0.94 18.69 -13.53
C SER A 30 0.23 17.62 -12.70
N SER A 31 0.16 16.42 -13.27
CA SER A 31 -0.12 15.22 -12.52
C SER A 31 0.71 15.28 -11.25
N PHE A 32 0.09 15.02 -10.10
CA PHE A 32 0.82 14.63 -8.90
C PHE A 32 1.55 13.34 -9.26
N VAL A 33 2.73 13.47 -9.88
CA VAL A 33 3.62 12.34 -10.11
C VAL A 33 4.13 12.01 -8.73
N ASP A 34 3.51 10.99 -8.15
CA ASP A 34 3.94 10.38 -6.92
C ASP A 34 5.42 9.94 -7.08
N GLU A 35 6.37 10.76 -6.60
CA GLU A 35 7.82 10.52 -6.74
C GLU A 35 8.33 9.36 -5.85
N GLY A 36 7.46 8.78 -5.02
CA GLY A 36 7.88 7.70 -4.12
C GLY A 36 7.72 6.29 -4.71
N SER A 37 8.25 5.33 -3.97
CA SER A 37 8.27 3.92 -4.40
C SER A 37 6.86 3.35 -4.53
N LEU A 38 6.62 2.56 -5.58
CA LEU A 38 5.39 1.81 -5.78
C LEU A 38 5.09 0.85 -4.62
N GLU A 39 6.10 0.36 -3.90
CA GLU A 39 5.90 -0.48 -2.72
C GLU A 39 5.34 0.30 -1.54
N SER A 40 5.87 1.50 -1.22
CA SER A 40 5.31 2.34 -0.16
C SER A 40 3.83 2.63 -0.39
N HIS A 41 3.47 2.93 -1.63
CA HIS A 41 2.09 3.18 -2.03
C HIS A 41 1.22 1.92 -1.81
N ARG A 42 1.70 0.73 -2.19
CA ARG A 42 0.97 -0.52 -1.96
C ARG A 42 0.72 -0.78 -0.47
N TYR A 43 1.75 -0.69 0.37
CA TYR A 43 1.58 -0.93 1.80
C TYR A 43 0.69 0.11 2.46
N TYR A 44 0.76 1.37 2.02
CA TYR A 44 -0.14 2.42 2.47
C TYR A 44 -1.61 2.10 2.21
N LEU A 45 -1.97 1.78 0.95
CA LEU A 45 -3.35 1.44 0.58
C LEU A 45 -3.85 0.19 1.30
N SER A 46 -2.97 -0.82 1.40
CA SER A 46 -3.24 -2.06 2.12
C SER A 46 -3.53 -1.80 3.59
N ARG A 47 -2.70 -0.97 4.24
CA ARG A 47 -2.86 -0.60 5.64
C ARG A 47 -4.15 0.16 5.86
N ARG A 48 -4.47 1.15 5.01
CA ARG A 48 -5.76 1.88 5.07
C ARG A 48 -6.96 0.95 4.96
N THR A 49 -6.94 0.04 3.99
CA THR A 49 -8.00 -0.97 3.80
C THR A 49 -8.20 -1.82 5.06
N VAL A 50 -7.10 -2.27 5.67
CA VAL A 50 -7.18 -3.09 6.88
C VAL A 50 -7.70 -2.27 8.07
N LEU A 51 -7.27 -1.02 8.22
CA LEU A 51 -7.76 -0.13 9.27
C LEU A 51 -9.27 0.13 9.13
N GLU A 52 -9.75 0.38 7.92
CA GLU A 52 -11.18 0.50 7.62
C GLU A 52 -11.94 -0.80 7.94
N MET A 53 -11.42 -1.96 7.50
CA MET A 53 -12.01 -3.26 7.80
C MET A 53 -12.08 -3.53 9.31
N LEU A 54 -11.04 -3.18 10.06
CA LEU A 54 -11.00 -3.36 11.52
C LEU A 54 -12.02 -2.46 12.21
N ARG A 55 -12.17 -1.21 11.77
CA ARG A 55 -13.21 -0.29 12.27
C ARG A 55 -14.61 -0.87 12.04
N ASP A 56 -14.89 -1.35 10.83
CA ASP A 56 -16.18 -1.97 10.47
C ASP A 56 -16.49 -3.22 11.30
N ARG A 57 -15.45 -3.94 11.74
CA ARG A 57 -15.56 -5.12 12.64
C ARG A 57 -15.68 -4.76 14.12
N GLY A 58 -15.75 -3.47 14.48
CA GLY A 58 -15.89 -3.02 15.86
C GLY A 58 -14.60 -2.96 16.67
N TYR A 59 -13.44 -2.90 16.00
CA TYR A 59 -12.16 -2.61 16.66
C TYR A 59 -11.96 -1.09 16.81
N SER A 60 -11.21 -0.71 17.86
CA SER A 60 -10.84 0.66 18.15
C SER A 60 -9.76 1.12 17.18
N VAL A 61 -10.17 1.79 16.11
CA VAL A 61 -9.29 2.39 15.10
C VAL A 61 -9.65 3.87 14.97
N PRO A 62 -8.76 4.79 15.36
CA PRO A 62 -8.98 6.23 15.20
C PRO A 62 -9.07 6.64 13.73
N SER A 63 -9.96 7.58 13.40
CA SER A 63 -10.06 8.12 12.03
C SER A 63 -8.75 8.75 11.55
N ALA A 64 -7.97 9.36 12.45
CA ALA A 64 -6.65 9.91 12.12
C ALA A 64 -5.66 8.87 11.56
N GLU A 65 -5.77 7.59 11.95
CA GLU A 65 -4.95 6.52 11.38
C GLU A 65 -5.40 6.13 9.97
N ILE A 66 -6.70 6.26 9.68
CA ILE A 66 -7.31 5.93 8.38
C ILE A 66 -7.05 7.07 7.38
N ASP A 67 -7.20 8.32 7.84
CA ASP A 67 -7.05 9.53 7.06
C ASP A 67 -5.59 9.96 6.87
N GLN A 68 -4.64 9.22 7.49
CA GLN A 68 -3.21 9.41 7.35
C GLN A 68 -2.86 9.52 5.85
N SER A 69 -2.09 10.55 5.49
CA SER A 69 -1.67 10.77 4.10
C SER A 69 -0.53 9.84 3.70
N LEU A 70 -0.36 9.64 2.39
CA LEU A 70 0.76 8.86 1.84
C LEU A 70 2.12 9.49 2.19
N GLN A 71 2.19 10.83 2.25
CA GLN A 71 3.43 11.53 2.58
C GLN A 71 3.83 11.33 4.04
N GLU A 72 2.88 11.40 4.97
CA GLU A 72 3.10 11.07 6.39
C GLU A 72 3.49 9.61 6.56
N PHE A 73 2.85 8.71 5.81
CA PHE A 73 3.23 7.30 5.80
C PHE A 73 4.70 7.10 5.41
N ARG A 74 5.17 7.79 4.38
CA ARG A 74 6.58 7.75 3.95
C ARG A 74 7.52 8.45 4.91
N ALA A 75 7.07 9.49 5.60
CA ALA A 75 7.87 10.13 6.64
C ALA A 75 8.14 9.17 7.81
N ILE A 76 7.15 8.32 8.15
CA ILE A 76 7.25 7.34 9.25
C ILE A 76 7.97 6.06 8.81
N HIS A 77 7.57 5.48 7.67
CA HIS A 77 8.01 4.15 7.23
C HIS A 77 9.10 4.19 6.15
N GLY A 78 9.37 5.36 5.56
CA GLY A 78 10.32 5.51 4.47
C GLY A 78 9.74 5.16 3.10
N GLN A 79 10.57 5.31 2.06
CA GLN A 79 10.21 4.97 0.68
C GLN A 79 10.16 3.46 0.43
N ASN A 80 11.02 2.69 1.10
CA ASN A 80 10.99 1.23 1.08
C ASN A 80 10.68 0.77 2.50
N PRO A 81 9.40 0.59 2.83
CA PRO A 81 9.02 0.37 4.21
C PRO A 81 9.44 -1.01 4.69
N ASP A 82 10.00 -1.05 5.89
CA ASP A 82 10.34 -2.29 6.57
C ASP A 82 9.05 -3.01 7.01
N ILE A 83 8.86 -4.20 6.45
CA ILE A 83 7.67 -5.04 6.66
C ILE A 83 7.48 -5.38 8.14
N ASP A 84 8.58 -5.59 8.88
CA ASP A 84 8.53 -5.92 10.30
C ASP A 84 8.07 -4.72 11.15
N ARG A 85 8.27 -3.49 10.66
CA ARG A 85 7.85 -2.24 11.34
C ARG A 85 6.43 -1.79 10.95
N LEU A 86 5.89 -2.36 9.88
CA LEU A 86 4.53 -2.08 9.40
C LEU A 86 3.44 -2.79 10.22
N LYS A 87 3.80 -3.78 11.05
CA LYS A 87 2.85 -4.50 11.89
C LYS A 87 2.18 -3.57 12.89
N PHE A 88 0.90 -3.80 13.14
CA PHE A 88 0.13 -3.04 14.13
C PHE A 88 -0.95 -3.92 14.75
N SER A 89 -1.46 -3.52 15.90
CA SER A 89 -2.52 -4.23 16.60
C SER A 89 -3.65 -3.29 16.97
N ALA A 90 -4.89 -3.75 16.87
CA ALA A 90 -6.07 -3.02 17.32
C ALA A 90 -6.77 -3.79 18.45
N ALA A 91 -7.29 -3.08 19.44
CA ALA A 91 -8.10 -3.66 20.51
C ALA A 91 -9.59 -3.60 20.14
N HIS A 92 -10.39 -4.56 20.60
CA HIS A 92 -11.84 -4.52 20.38
C HIS A 92 -12.49 -3.44 21.25
N ASN A 93 -13.49 -2.71 20.72
CA ASN A 93 -14.14 -1.59 21.43
C ASN A 93 -14.80 -2.02 22.75
N LEU A 94 -15.47 -3.18 22.75
CA LEU A 94 -16.18 -3.70 23.93
C LEU A 94 -15.32 -4.60 24.83
N TYR A 95 -14.23 -5.15 24.29
CA TYR A 95 -13.40 -6.13 24.99
C TYR A 95 -11.92 -5.82 24.77
N PRO A 96 -11.35 -4.85 25.49
CA PRO A 96 -9.96 -4.41 25.25
C PRO A 96 -8.89 -5.49 25.45
N SER A 97 -9.23 -6.57 26.18
CA SER A 97 -8.40 -7.77 26.34
C SER A 97 -8.27 -8.59 25.05
N ARG A 98 -9.21 -8.43 24.11
CA ARG A 98 -9.18 -9.06 22.79
C ARG A 98 -8.52 -8.13 21.79
N LYS A 99 -7.30 -8.47 21.39
CA LYS A 99 -6.55 -7.74 20.37
C LYS A 99 -6.49 -8.54 19.08
N ILE A 100 -6.49 -7.83 17.97
CA ILE A 100 -6.17 -8.40 16.66
C ILE A 100 -4.83 -7.85 16.21
N LEU A 101 -3.95 -8.73 15.77
CA LEU A 101 -2.63 -8.37 15.24
C LEU A 101 -2.66 -8.44 13.73
N VAL A 102 -2.11 -7.43 13.06
CA VAL A 102 -1.97 -7.37 11.61
C VAL A 102 -0.49 -7.43 11.28
N ILE A 103 -0.12 -8.37 10.42
CA ILE A 103 1.25 -8.53 9.92
C ILE A 103 1.25 -8.51 8.40
N PHE A 104 2.13 -7.70 7.84
CA PHE A 104 2.39 -7.66 6.42
C PHE A 104 3.47 -8.68 6.07
N CYS A 105 3.32 -9.33 4.93
CA CYS A 105 4.33 -10.21 4.36
C CYS A 105 4.97 -9.54 3.15
N GLY A 106 6.27 -9.78 2.97
CA GLY A 106 7.03 -9.22 1.86
C GLY A 106 6.61 -9.74 0.48
N PRO A 107 7.23 -9.21 -0.59
CA PRO A 107 6.91 -9.56 -1.98
C PRO A 107 7.29 -11.01 -2.36
N GLY A 108 8.09 -11.69 -1.53
CA GLY A 108 8.48 -13.07 -1.74
C GLY A 108 7.38 -14.08 -1.43
N VAL A 109 7.55 -15.31 -1.92
CA VAL A 109 6.69 -16.45 -1.57
C VAL A 109 6.79 -16.71 -0.07
N VAL A 110 5.65 -16.81 0.60
CA VAL A 110 5.60 -17.07 2.05
C VAL A 110 5.85 -18.55 2.32
N LYS A 111 6.98 -18.83 2.98
CA LYS A 111 7.43 -20.17 3.38
C LYS A 111 7.17 -20.42 4.86
N VAL A 112 7.28 -21.68 5.28
CA VAL A 112 7.14 -22.09 6.69
C VAL A 112 8.10 -21.32 7.62
N SER A 113 9.30 -20.95 7.14
CA SER A 113 10.24 -20.12 7.91
C SER A 113 9.65 -18.77 8.31
N SER A 114 8.92 -18.11 7.40
CA SER A 114 8.28 -16.83 7.66
C SER A 114 7.14 -16.96 8.68
N ILE A 115 6.32 -18.01 8.58
CA ILE A 115 5.25 -18.28 9.55
C ILE A 115 5.82 -18.58 10.94
N ARG A 116 6.92 -19.34 11.03
CA ARG A 116 7.62 -19.57 12.29
C ARG A 116 8.20 -18.27 12.87
N HIS A 117 8.75 -17.41 12.02
CA HIS A 117 9.26 -16.11 12.44
C HIS A 117 8.13 -15.24 13.02
N VAL A 118 6.99 -15.18 12.33
CA VAL A 118 5.78 -14.52 12.83
C VAL A 118 5.35 -15.10 14.18
N ALA A 119 5.28 -16.42 14.31
CA ALA A 119 4.93 -17.07 15.57
C ALA A 119 5.90 -16.68 16.71
N ALA A 120 7.20 -16.59 16.42
CA ALA A 120 8.20 -16.22 17.42
C ALA A 120 8.08 -14.74 17.85
N GLN A 121 7.65 -13.85 16.96
CA GLN A 121 7.41 -12.44 17.29
C GLN A 121 6.14 -12.22 18.13
N ILE A 122 5.23 -13.20 18.18
CA ILE A 122 3.99 -13.12 18.95
C ILE A 122 4.28 -13.48 20.41
N VAL A 123 4.55 -12.45 21.21
CA VAL A 123 4.82 -12.58 22.65
C VAL A 123 3.53 -12.77 23.46
N ASN A 124 2.45 -12.06 23.13
CA ASN A 124 1.22 -12.02 23.92
C ASN A 124 0.10 -12.90 23.35
N ARG A 125 0.35 -14.21 23.24
CA ARG A 125 -0.58 -15.19 22.62
C ARG A 125 -1.96 -15.23 23.28
N GLU A 126 -2.03 -15.05 24.60
CA GLU A 126 -3.29 -15.17 25.37
C GLU A 126 -4.25 -13.99 25.16
N SER A 127 -3.74 -12.81 24.82
CA SER A 127 -4.56 -11.61 24.56
C SER A 127 -4.97 -11.47 23.08
N LEU A 128 -4.49 -12.35 22.22
CA LEU A 128 -4.76 -12.29 20.79
C LEU A 128 -6.02 -13.08 20.45
N ALA A 129 -7.06 -12.35 20.08
CA ALA A 129 -8.29 -12.93 19.57
C ALA A 129 -8.12 -13.40 18.11
N GLY A 130 -7.20 -12.80 17.37
CA GLY A 130 -6.91 -13.21 16.00
C GLY A 130 -5.67 -12.56 15.41
N LEU A 131 -5.26 -13.10 14.26
CA LEU A 131 -4.14 -12.64 13.46
C LEU A 131 -4.59 -12.46 12.01
N ILE A 132 -4.23 -11.33 11.41
CA ILE A 132 -4.44 -11.03 10.01
C ILE A 132 -3.07 -11.03 9.31
N LEU A 133 -2.92 -11.89 8.30
CA LEU A 133 -1.74 -11.95 7.44
C LEU A 133 -2.04 -11.32 6.09
N ILE A 134 -1.37 -10.21 5.78
CA ILE A 134 -1.50 -9.53 4.48
C ILE A 134 -0.37 -10.01 3.56
N LEU A 135 -0.73 -10.79 2.55
CA LEU A 135 0.20 -11.38 1.59
C LEU A 135 0.28 -10.55 0.30
N GLN A 136 1.50 -10.29 -0.17
CA GLN A 136 1.73 -9.76 -1.51
C GLN A 136 1.81 -10.85 -2.59
N ASN A 137 2.16 -12.09 -2.20
CA ASN A 137 2.40 -13.21 -3.11
C ASN A 137 1.79 -14.50 -2.53
N GLN A 138 1.90 -15.59 -3.28
CA GLN A 138 1.39 -16.90 -2.87
C GLN A 138 2.08 -17.40 -1.60
N ILE A 139 1.29 -18.09 -0.78
CA ILE A 139 1.75 -18.85 0.37
C ILE A 139 1.86 -20.33 -0.03
N THR A 140 2.89 -21.03 0.44
CA THR A 140 3.03 -22.45 0.13
C THR A 140 2.03 -23.29 0.92
N ASN A 141 1.58 -24.42 0.37
CA ASN A 141 0.69 -25.36 1.07
C ASN A 141 1.29 -25.86 2.40
N GLN A 142 2.61 -25.97 2.49
CA GLN A 142 3.29 -26.30 3.75
C GLN A 142 3.17 -25.17 4.78
N ALA A 143 3.29 -23.92 4.34
CA ALA A 143 3.12 -22.76 5.21
C ALA A 143 1.66 -22.61 5.67
N LEU A 144 0.68 -22.87 4.80
CA LEU A 144 -0.75 -22.90 5.18
C LEU A 144 -1.01 -23.89 6.32
N LYS A 145 -0.54 -25.14 6.19
CA LYS A 145 -0.64 -26.15 7.27
C LYS A 145 -0.01 -25.70 8.59
N SER A 146 1.04 -24.87 8.53
CA SER A 146 1.68 -24.34 9.73
C SER A 146 0.90 -23.18 10.37
N VAL A 147 0.04 -22.50 9.59
CA VAL A 147 -0.88 -21.48 10.11
C VAL A 147 -2.01 -22.12 10.91
N ASP A 148 -2.49 -23.29 10.49
CA ASP A 148 -3.54 -24.02 11.22
C ASP A 148 -3.12 -24.48 12.63
N LEU A 149 -1.81 -24.43 12.93
CA LEU A 149 -1.27 -24.75 14.26
C LEU A 149 -1.44 -23.61 15.28
N PHE A 150 -1.87 -22.43 14.85
CA PHE A 150 -2.14 -21.33 15.78
C PHE A 150 -3.40 -21.60 16.59
N SER A 151 -3.35 -21.34 17.90
CA SER A 151 -4.49 -21.53 18.82
C SER A 151 -5.59 -20.48 18.68
N PHE A 152 -5.42 -19.49 17.81
CA PHE A 152 -6.34 -18.38 17.56
C PHE A 152 -6.69 -18.29 16.07
N LYS A 153 -7.77 -17.56 15.75
CA LYS A 153 -8.23 -17.41 14.37
C LYS A 153 -7.18 -16.66 13.54
N VAL A 154 -6.70 -17.27 12.46
CA VAL A 154 -5.83 -16.61 11.48
C VAL A 154 -6.59 -16.38 10.19
N GLU A 155 -6.60 -15.13 9.74
CA GLU A 155 -7.19 -14.72 8.46
C GLU A 155 -6.07 -14.32 7.51
N ILE A 156 -6.04 -14.96 6.34
CA ILE A 156 -5.04 -14.68 5.31
C ILE A 156 -5.72 -13.87 4.22
N PHE A 157 -5.21 -12.66 3.99
CA PHE A 157 -5.67 -11.79 2.92
C PHE A 157 -4.53 -11.63 1.92
N GLN A 158 -4.73 -12.16 0.73
CA GLN A 158 -3.93 -11.74 -0.41
C GLN A 158 -4.50 -10.42 -0.90
N LEU A 159 -3.67 -9.40 -1.06
CA LEU A 159 -4.13 -8.12 -1.61
C LEU A 159 -4.66 -8.36 -3.03
N PRO A 160 -5.98 -8.36 -3.27
CA PRO A 160 -6.49 -8.60 -4.60
C PRO A 160 -6.31 -7.29 -5.34
N ARG A 161 -5.30 -7.26 -6.21
CA ARG A 161 -5.07 -6.13 -7.12
C ARG A 161 -6.19 -6.16 -8.15
N LEU A 162 -7.00 -5.11 -8.15
CA LEU A 162 -7.80 -4.79 -9.32
C LEU A 162 -6.94 -3.93 -10.23
N LEU A 163 -6.62 -4.40 -11.42
CA LEU A 163 -5.89 -3.58 -12.39
C LEU A 163 -6.83 -2.50 -12.93
N LYS A 164 -6.30 -1.35 -13.36
CA LYS A 164 -7.05 -0.37 -14.15
C LYS A 164 -7.75 -0.99 -15.38
N GLY A 165 -7.15 -2.08 -15.88
CA GLY A 165 -7.69 -2.89 -16.95
C GLY A 165 -8.85 -3.81 -16.56
N ASP A 166 -9.23 -3.97 -15.29
CA ASP A 166 -10.34 -4.84 -14.91
C ASP A 166 -11.69 -4.24 -15.30
N ALA A 167 -12.62 -5.11 -15.72
CA ALA A 167 -13.95 -4.71 -16.14
C ALA A 167 -14.72 -3.98 -15.01
N ILE A 168 -14.56 -4.43 -13.77
CA ILE A 168 -15.19 -3.81 -12.58
C ILE A 168 -14.66 -2.39 -12.37
N VAL A 169 -13.35 -2.19 -12.52
CA VAL A 169 -12.71 -0.88 -12.38
C VAL A 169 -13.20 0.09 -13.45
N ARG A 170 -13.26 -0.35 -14.71
CA ARG A 170 -13.75 0.47 -15.81
C ARG A 170 -15.24 0.78 -15.70
N TYR A 171 -16.06 -0.19 -15.29
CA TYR A 171 -17.51 -0.03 -15.19
C TYR A 171 -17.91 0.96 -14.09
N TYR A 172 -17.29 0.87 -12.92
CA TYR A 172 -17.57 1.76 -11.78
C TYR A 172 -16.73 3.04 -11.80
N GLY A 173 -15.88 3.25 -12.81
CA GLY A 173 -15.02 4.43 -12.92
C GLY A 173 -14.02 4.55 -11.78
N LEU A 174 -13.53 3.41 -11.27
CA LEU A 174 -12.66 3.41 -10.09
C LEU A 174 -11.24 3.89 -10.46
N GLU A 175 -10.66 4.72 -9.59
CA GLU A 175 -9.33 5.28 -9.74
C GLU A 175 -8.28 4.50 -8.93
N LYS A 176 -7.02 4.60 -9.35
CA LYS A 176 -5.88 4.00 -8.63
C LYS A 176 -5.85 4.52 -7.19
N GLY A 177 -5.78 3.59 -6.24
CA GLY A 177 -5.79 3.92 -4.82
C GLY A 177 -7.16 3.85 -4.15
N GLN A 178 -8.23 3.57 -4.90
CA GLN A 178 -9.54 3.34 -4.31
C GLN A 178 -9.67 1.90 -3.78
N VAL A 179 -10.29 1.78 -2.60
CA VAL A 179 -10.60 0.51 -1.96
C VAL A 179 -12.08 0.20 -2.20
N VAL A 180 -12.35 -0.99 -2.71
CA VAL A 180 -13.71 -1.48 -2.93
C VAL A 180 -14.04 -2.65 -2.01
N LYS A 181 -15.20 -2.57 -1.38
CA LYS A 181 -15.80 -3.67 -0.65
C LYS A 181 -16.61 -4.52 -1.61
N VAL A 182 -16.18 -5.76 -1.82
CA VAL A 182 -16.88 -6.76 -2.63
C VAL A 182 -17.58 -7.72 -1.68
N THR A 183 -18.91 -7.68 -1.68
CA THR A 183 -19.73 -8.62 -0.92
C THR A 183 -20.21 -9.71 -1.87
N TYR A 184 -19.78 -10.94 -1.63
CA TYR A 184 -20.28 -12.12 -2.31
C TYR A 184 -21.45 -12.67 -1.50
N CYS A 185 -22.65 -12.62 -2.06
CA CYS A 185 -23.79 -13.36 -1.52
C CYS A 185 -23.80 -14.74 -2.19
N GLU A 186 -23.48 -15.79 -1.42
CA GLU A 186 -23.81 -17.17 -1.81
C GLU A 186 -25.08 -17.60 -1.08
N ASP A 187 -25.95 -18.33 -1.77
CA ASP A 187 -27.36 -18.55 -1.41
C ASP A 187 -27.61 -19.34 -0.10
N ILE A 188 -26.59 -19.76 0.66
CA ILE A 188 -26.81 -20.68 1.79
C ILE A 188 -25.87 -20.45 2.98
N THR A 189 -25.89 -19.27 3.58
CA THR A 189 -25.48 -18.96 4.99
C THR A 189 -24.13 -18.28 5.27
N GLU A 190 -23.30 -17.95 4.29
CA GLU A 190 -22.11 -17.11 4.56
C GLU A 190 -21.86 -16.07 3.46
N SER A 191 -22.15 -14.80 3.76
CA SER A 191 -21.73 -13.69 2.90
C SER A 191 -20.24 -13.45 3.08
N HIS A 192 -19.41 -13.79 2.08
CA HIS A 192 -17.99 -13.47 2.14
C HIS A 192 -17.75 -12.03 1.67
N VAL A 193 -17.17 -11.21 2.54
CA VAL A 193 -16.81 -9.83 2.22
C VAL A 193 -15.30 -9.76 1.98
N THR A 194 -14.91 -9.33 0.79
CA THR A 194 -13.51 -9.09 0.43
C THR A 194 -13.30 -7.61 0.14
N TYR A 195 -12.21 -7.03 0.63
CA TYR A 195 -11.78 -5.68 0.24
C TYR A 195 -10.70 -5.79 -0.84
N ARG A 196 -10.85 -5.04 -1.94
CA ARG A 196 -9.89 -5.01 -3.05
C ARG A 196 -9.41 -3.59 -3.29
N CYS A 197 -8.17 -3.44 -3.74
CA CYS A 197 -7.61 -2.13 -4.07
C CYS A 197 -7.38 -2.01 -5.57
N VAL A 198 -7.77 -0.87 -6.14
CA VAL A 198 -7.59 -0.53 -7.55
C VAL A 198 -6.18 0.02 -7.80
N TRP A 199 -5.53 -0.46 -8.86
CA TRP A 199 -4.14 -0.17 -9.21
C TRP A 199 -3.96 0.33 -10.64
#